data_AF-A0A8B8F7U4-F1
#
_entry.id   AF-A0A8B8F7U4-F1
#
_cell.length_a   1.000
_cell.length_b   1.000
_cell.length_c   1.000
_cell.angle_alpha   90.00
_cell.angle_beta   90.00
_cell.angle_gamma   90.00
#
_symmetry.space_group_name_H-M   'P 1'
#
loop_
_entity.id
_entity.type
_entity.pdbx_description
1 polymer ?
#
loop_
_entity_poly.entity_id
_entity_poly.type
_entity_poly.pdbx_seq_one_letter_code
_entity_poly.pdbx_strand_id
1 'polypeptide(L)'
;MTNYNNNADFALSVKIITAIAFVKIDDIDKVVDELAEYLPDELQDLLDWFEDNYIGRKNRSKSGRRPALFPPILWNVHDRVINDQDRTNNYAEAANRKLNTEMGVSHLTLWSFILSLHKIQSGRDTYYSQLEAGKSPPKKLKKYLDVDKRL
;
A
#
# COMPACT_ATOMS: atom_id res chain seq x y z
N MET A 1 -8.58 -12.11 19.71
CA MET A 1 -8.73 -12.71 18.36
C MET A 1 -10.06 -13.45 18.16
N THR A 2 -10.87 -13.69 19.20
CA THR A 2 -12.10 -14.51 19.11
C THR A 2 -13.26 -13.80 18.42
N ASN A 3 -13.50 -12.51 18.66
CA ASN A 3 -14.64 -11.78 18.06
C ASN A 3 -14.47 -11.53 16.56
N TYR A 4 -13.28 -11.13 16.11
CA TYR A 4 -13.01 -10.90 14.68
C TYR A 4 -13.22 -12.14 13.80
N ASN A 5 -12.90 -13.33 14.31
CA ASN A 5 -13.06 -14.57 13.54
C ASN A 5 -14.50 -15.12 13.59
N ASN A 6 -15.27 -14.76 14.62
CA ASN A 6 -16.57 -15.37 14.90
C ASN A 6 -17.76 -14.45 14.61
N ASN A 7 -17.53 -13.14 14.46
CA ASN A 7 -18.56 -12.15 14.18
C ASN A 7 -18.23 -11.41 12.87
N ALA A 8 -19.03 -11.68 11.83
CA ALA A 8 -18.84 -11.11 10.51
C ALA A 8 -19.04 -9.58 10.48
N ASP A 9 -19.99 -9.06 11.25
CA ASP A 9 -20.27 -7.63 11.32
C ASP A 9 -19.14 -6.88 12.00
N PHE A 10 -18.62 -7.44 13.10
CA PHE A 10 -17.43 -6.89 13.76
C PHE A 10 -16.21 -6.88 12.82
N ALA A 11 -15.98 -7.98 12.10
CA ALA A 11 -14.90 -8.07 11.12
C ALA A 11 -15.07 -7.07 9.98
N LEU A 12 -16.30 -6.84 9.54
CA LEU A 12 -16.62 -5.83 8.53
C LEU A 12 -16.33 -4.42 9.06
N SER A 13 -16.77 -4.09 10.27
CA SER A 13 -16.50 -2.79 10.91
C SER A 13 -15.01 -2.48 11.03
N VAL A 14 -14.19 -3.47 11.40
CA VAL A 14 -12.72 -3.34 11.39
C VAL A 14 -12.18 -3.06 9.99
N LYS A 15 -12.72 -3.73 8.97
CA LYS A 15 -12.31 -3.50 7.56
C LYS A 15 -12.71 -2.12 7.07
N ILE A 16 -13.83 -1.56 7.51
CA ILE A 16 -14.24 -0.20 7.13
C ILE A 16 -13.21 0.84 7.59
N ILE A 17 -12.64 0.68 8.79
CA ILE A 17 -11.53 1.55 9.26
C ILE A 17 -10.34 1.48 8.30
N THR A 18 -9.97 0.28 7.83
CA THR A 18 -8.89 0.13 6.84
C THR A 18 -9.26 0.70 5.47
N ALA A 19 -10.55 0.75 5.14
CA ALA A 19 -11.04 1.28 3.87
C ALA A 19 -10.94 2.81 3.77
N ILE A 20 -10.65 3.52 4.87
CA ILE A 20 -10.36 4.97 4.85
C ILE A 20 -9.22 5.31 3.88
N ALA A 21 -8.31 4.37 3.59
CA ALA A 21 -7.25 4.54 2.59
C ALA A 21 -7.77 4.83 1.17
N PHE A 22 -9.02 4.51 0.89
CA PHE A 22 -9.68 4.74 -0.39
C PHE A 22 -10.54 6.01 -0.41
N VAL A 23 -10.65 6.74 0.70
CA VAL A 23 -11.39 7.99 0.79
C VAL A 23 -10.51 9.14 0.30
N LYS A 24 -11.12 10.11 -0.40
CA LYS A 24 -10.40 11.32 -0.81
C LYS A 24 -9.87 12.04 0.43
N ILE A 25 -8.62 12.52 0.39
CA ILE A 25 -7.96 13.11 1.57
C ILE A 25 -8.81 14.24 2.20
N ASP A 26 -9.43 15.08 1.37
CA ASP A 26 -10.27 16.19 1.82
C ASP A 26 -11.53 15.74 2.59
N ASP A 27 -12.00 14.52 2.33
CA ASP A 27 -13.23 13.96 2.90
C ASP A 27 -12.98 13.03 4.09
N ILE A 28 -11.71 12.70 4.39
CA ILE A 28 -11.33 11.78 5.50
C ILE A 28 -11.94 12.23 6.81
N ASP A 29 -11.87 13.53 7.11
CA ASP A 29 -12.36 14.10 8.37
C ASP A 29 -13.86 13.85 8.57
N LYS A 30 -14.64 14.06 7.51
CA LYS A 30 -16.08 13.85 7.51
C LYS A 30 -16.41 12.37 7.68
N VAL A 31 -15.73 11.51 6.92
CA VAL A 31 -15.96 10.05 6.97
C VAL A 31 -15.61 9.48 8.34
N VAL A 32 -14.56 9.98 8.98
CA VAL A 32 -14.16 9.54 10.32
C VAL A 32 -15.19 9.96 11.37
N ASP A 33 -15.70 11.20 11.30
CA ASP A 33 -16.76 11.65 12.20
C ASP A 33 -18.03 10.77 12.04
N GLU A 34 -18.44 10.47 10.81
CA GLU A 34 -19.58 9.56 10.53
C GLU A 34 -19.31 8.12 10.99
N LEU A 35 -18.07 7.64 10.81
CA LEU A 35 -17.67 6.30 11.19
C LEU A 35 -17.63 6.13 12.71
N ALA A 36 -17.22 7.17 13.45
CA ALA A 36 -17.24 7.16 14.91
C ALA A 36 -18.66 6.94 15.46
N GLU A 37 -19.69 7.50 14.81
CA GLU A 37 -21.09 7.28 15.20
C GLU A 37 -21.62 5.89 14.79
N TYR A 38 -21.10 5.33 13.70
CA TYR A 38 -21.52 4.03 13.17
C TYR A 38 -20.89 2.84 13.89
N LEU A 39 -19.64 2.96 14.34
CA LEU A 39 -18.88 1.84 14.90
C LEU A 39 -19.36 1.47 16.31
N PRO A 40 -19.35 0.16 16.65
CA PRO A 40 -19.62 -0.28 18.02
C PRO A 40 -18.58 0.27 18.99
N ASP A 41 -18.98 0.49 20.25
CA ASP A 41 -18.13 1.04 21.32
C ASP A 41 -16.79 0.30 21.46
N GLU A 42 -16.79 -1.02 21.25
CA GLU A 42 -15.60 -1.88 21.29
C GLU A 42 -14.51 -1.51 20.26
N LEU A 43 -14.85 -0.76 19.20
CA LEU A 43 -13.93 -0.33 18.15
C LEU A 43 -13.52 1.14 18.27
N GLN A 44 -14.06 1.88 19.24
CA GLN A 44 -13.73 3.29 19.43
C GLN A 44 -12.26 3.48 19.77
N ASP A 45 -11.69 2.63 20.66
CA ASP A 45 -10.26 2.66 20.98
C ASP A 45 -9.38 2.41 19.74
N LEU A 46 -9.84 1.57 18.82
CA LEU A 46 -9.13 1.29 17.56
C LEU A 46 -9.19 2.49 16.60
N LEU A 47 -10.38 3.11 16.48
CA LEU A 47 -10.56 4.30 15.65
C LEU A 47 -9.74 5.47 16.22
N ASP A 48 -9.75 5.65 17.54
CA ASP A 48 -8.98 6.66 18.25
C ASP A 48 -7.47 6.50 18.03
N TRP A 49 -6.98 5.27 18.14
CA TRP A 49 -5.58 4.95 17.81
C TRP A 49 -5.26 5.24 16.34
N PHE A 50 -6.17 4.91 15.42
CA PHE A 50 -5.99 5.18 14.00
C PHE A 50 -5.94 6.68 13.71
N GLU A 51 -6.84 7.46 14.31
CA GLU A 51 -6.82 8.92 14.24
C GLU A 51 -5.51 9.50 14.74
N ASP A 52 -5.03 9.08 15.91
CA ASP A 52 -3.80 9.62 16.50
C ASP A 52 -2.57 9.38 15.62
N ASN A 53 -2.50 8.21 14.97
CA ASN A 53 -1.31 7.80 14.21
C ASN A 53 -1.36 8.20 12.73
N TYR A 54 -2.54 8.16 12.08
CA TYR A 54 -2.64 8.22 10.62
C TYR A 54 -3.39 9.43 10.07
N ILE A 55 -4.24 10.10 10.86
CA ILE A 55 -5.04 11.26 10.41
C ILE A 55 -4.61 12.55 11.14
N GLY A 56 -4.35 12.43 12.44
CA GLY A 56 -4.11 13.53 13.36
C GLY A 56 -5.41 13.94 14.05
N ARG A 57 -5.36 14.34 15.32
CA ARG A 57 -6.57 14.80 16.05
C ARG A 57 -6.91 16.25 15.73
N LYS A 58 -8.20 16.58 15.62
CA LYS A 58 -8.66 17.98 15.61
C LYS A 58 -8.23 18.64 16.92
N ASN A 59 -7.61 19.82 16.85
CA ASN A 59 -7.31 20.57 18.07
C ASN A 59 -8.62 21.11 18.67
N ARG A 60 -8.92 20.77 19.94
CA ARG A 60 -10.14 21.24 20.64
C ARG A 60 -10.25 22.77 20.77
N SER A 61 -9.16 23.53 20.55
CA SER A 61 -9.08 24.96 20.82
C SER A 61 -8.37 25.78 19.73
N LYS A 62 -7.94 25.17 18.62
CA LYS A 62 -7.26 25.87 17.50
C LYS A 62 -7.79 25.37 16.17
N SER A 63 -7.79 26.24 15.16
CA SER A 63 -7.97 25.82 13.76
C SER A 63 -6.82 24.86 13.38
N GLY A 64 -7.15 23.66 12.90
CA GLY A 64 -6.21 22.66 12.39
C GLY A 64 -6.03 21.41 13.26
N ARG A 65 -5.45 20.36 12.67
CA ARG A 65 -5.19 19.06 13.33
C ARG A 65 -3.77 18.99 13.91
N ARG A 66 -3.56 18.20 14.96
CA ARG A 66 -2.20 17.77 15.35
C ARG A 66 -1.62 16.94 14.20
N PRO A 67 -0.32 17.08 13.89
CA PRO A 67 0.29 16.25 12.87
C PRO A 67 0.22 14.77 13.27
N ALA A 68 -0.29 13.93 12.38
CA ALA A 68 -0.20 12.48 12.48
C ALA A 68 1.26 12.02 12.41
N LEU A 69 1.56 10.88 13.05
CA LEU A 69 2.85 10.21 12.89
C LEU A 69 3.07 9.79 11.42
N PHE A 70 2.00 9.39 10.75
CA PHE A 70 1.98 9.01 9.34
C PHE A 70 0.85 9.76 8.61
N PRO A 71 1.13 10.94 8.04
CA PRO A 71 0.11 11.75 7.38
C PRO A 71 -0.60 11.03 6.21
N PRO A 72 -1.88 11.34 5.92
CA PRO A 72 -2.67 10.70 4.85
C PRO A 72 -1.96 10.61 3.50
N ILE A 73 -1.18 11.62 3.13
CA ILE A 73 -0.42 11.66 1.88
C ILE A 73 0.54 10.47 1.70
N LEU A 74 0.98 9.83 2.79
CA LEU A 74 1.92 8.70 2.74
C LEU A 74 1.24 7.36 2.46
N TRP A 75 0.00 7.18 2.93
CA TRP A 75 -0.67 5.87 2.93
C TRP A 75 -1.97 5.82 2.14
N ASN A 76 -2.56 6.97 1.82
CA ASN A 76 -3.79 7.04 1.02
C ASN A 76 -3.55 6.54 -0.41
N VAL A 77 -4.54 5.83 -0.94
CA VAL A 77 -4.50 5.21 -2.28
C VAL A 77 -5.63 5.69 -3.19
N HIS A 78 -6.49 6.62 -2.75
CA HIS A 78 -7.66 7.09 -3.51
C HIS A 78 -7.29 7.55 -4.92
N ASP A 79 -6.39 8.54 -5.03
CA ASP A 79 -6.00 9.08 -6.34
C ASP A 79 -5.34 8.01 -7.22
N ARG A 80 -4.61 7.06 -6.63
CA ARG A 80 -3.97 5.99 -7.41
C ARG A 80 -4.99 5.05 -8.02
N VAL A 81 -6.01 4.69 -7.24
CA VAL A 81 -7.09 3.80 -7.67
C VAL A 81 -7.91 4.46 -8.78
N ILE A 82 -8.27 5.74 -8.61
CA ILE A 82 -9.05 6.46 -9.62
C ILE A 82 -8.25 6.67 -10.91
N ASN A 83 -6.94 6.90 -10.82
CA ASN A 83 -6.08 7.14 -11.97
C ASN A 83 -5.44 5.86 -12.57
N ASP A 84 -5.87 4.66 -12.15
CA ASP A 84 -5.32 3.36 -12.58
C ASP A 84 -3.78 3.31 -12.49
N GLN A 85 -3.21 3.93 -11.45
CA GLN A 85 -1.77 4.00 -11.26
C GLN A 85 -1.24 2.71 -10.61
N ASP A 86 -0.10 2.24 -11.11
CA ASP A 86 0.60 1.11 -10.51
C ASP A 86 0.91 1.36 -9.03
N ARG A 87 0.69 0.34 -8.18
CA ARG A 87 1.08 0.38 -6.78
C ARG A 87 2.60 0.55 -6.70
N THR A 88 3.11 1.52 -5.92
CA THR A 88 4.57 1.68 -5.72
C THR A 88 5.23 0.38 -5.23
N ASN A 89 4.50 -0.41 -4.43
CA ASN A 89 4.99 -1.70 -3.97
C ASN A 89 5.13 -2.73 -5.10
N ASN A 90 4.40 -2.64 -6.21
CA ASN A 90 4.53 -3.60 -7.30
C ASN A 90 5.94 -3.56 -7.91
N TYR A 91 6.50 -2.37 -8.10
CA TYR A 91 7.86 -2.21 -8.63
C TYR A 91 8.92 -2.68 -7.63
N ALA A 92 8.78 -2.31 -6.35
CA ALA A 92 9.69 -2.74 -5.30
C ALA A 92 9.61 -4.26 -5.04
N GLU A 93 8.41 -4.83 -4.97
CA GLU A 93 8.18 -6.28 -4.88
C GLU A 93 8.70 -7.00 -6.12
N ALA A 94 8.50 -6.47 -7.32
CA ALA A 94 9.02 -7.06 -8.55
C ALA A 94 10.56 -7.07 -8.54
N ALA A 95 11.19 -5.96 -8.13
CA ALA A 95 12.64 -5.88 -7.96
C ALA A 95 13.13 -6.88 -6.91
N ASN A 96 12.48 -6.94 -5.74
CA ASN A 96 12.84 -7.87 -4.67
C ASN A 96 12.64 -9.34 -5.09
N ARG A 97 11.54 -9.67 -5.77
CA ARG A 97 11.31 -11.02 -6.32
C ARG A 97 12.38 -11.39 -7.33
N LYS A 98 12.74 -10.48 -8.23
CA LYS A 98 13.81 -10.72 -9.21
C LYS A 98 15.15 -10.93 -8.52
N LEU A 99 15.45 -10.11 -7.52
CA LEU A 99 16.66 -10.21 -6.71
C LEU A 99 16.74 -11.57 -5.98
N ASN A 100 15.68 -11.97 -5.29
CA ASN A 100 15.62 -13.29 -4.64
C ASN A 100 15.70 -14.45 -5.63
N THR A 101 15.09 -14.32 -6.82
CA THR A 101 15.15 -15.35 -7.87
C THR A 101 16.56 -15.52 -8.42
N GLU A 102 17.26 -14.41 -8.70
CA GLU A 102 18.63 -14.43 -9.21
C GLU A 102 19.64 -14.89 -8.15
N MET A 103 19.37 -14.58 -6.88
CA MET A 103 20.24 -14.95 -5.76
C MET A 103 20.14 -16.43 -5.40
N GLY A 104 18.94 -17.03 -5.40
CA GLY A 104 18.76 -18.48 -5.29
C GLY A 104 19.27 -19.16 -4.01
N VAL A 105 19.79 -18.41 -3.02
CA VAL A 105 20.33 -18.94 -1.76
C VAL A 105 19.85 -18.10 -0.57
N SER A 106 19.58 -18.73 0.57
CA SER A 106 19.08 -18.06 1.77
C SER A 106 20.12 -17.18 2.49
N HIS A 107 21.41 -17.45 2.28
CA HIS A 107 22.51 -16.72 2.92
C HIS A 107 23.65 -16.49 1.92
N LEU A 108 23.71 -15.29 1.33
CA LEU A 108 24.81 -14.89 0.45
C LEU A 108 25.92 -14.21 1.23
N THR A 109 27.16 -14.44 0.79
CA THR A 109 28.28 -13.56 1.16
C THR A 109 28.11 -12.21 0.48
N LEU A 110 28.71 -11.15 1.06
CA LEU A 110 28.68 -9.81 0.47
C LEU A 110 29.20 -9.80 -0.98
N TRP A 111 30.22 -10.62 -1.27
CA TRP A 111 30.78 -10.74 -2.61
C TRP A 111 29.79 -11.33 -3.61
N SER A 112 29.14 -12.46 -3.27
CA SER A 112 28.13 -13.08 -4.12
C SER A 112 26.90 -12.19 -4.31
N PHE A 113 26.56 -11.39 -3.29
CA PHE A 113 25.52 -10.37 -3.38
C PHE A 113 25.86 -9.30 -4.43
N ILE A 114 27.07 -8.73 -4.39
CA ILE A 114 27.52 -7.72 -5.36
C ILE A 114 27.52 -8.28 -6.79
N LEU A 115 28.03 -9.49 -7.00
CA LEU A 115 28.01 -10.14 -8.32
C LEU A 115 26.58 -10.34 -8.84
N SER A 116 25.65 -10.71 -7.96
CA SER A 116 24.24 -10.86 -8.31
C SER A 116 23.61 -9.53 -8.74
N LEU A 117 23.95 -8.42 -8.06
CA LEU A 117 23.51 -7.09 -8.45
C LEU A 117 24.02 -6.69 -9.84
N HIS A 118 25.31 -6.92 -10.15
CA HIS A 118 25.86 -6.66 -11.48
C HIS A 118 25.14 -7.45 -12.58
N LYS A 119 24.78 -8.71 -12.32
CA LYS A 119 24.02 -9.55 -13.26
C LYS A 119 22.61 -9.00 -13.49
N ILE A 120 21.90 -8.61 -12.42
CA ILE A 120 20.56 -8.00 -12.50
C ILE A 120 20.60 -6.70 -13.32
N GLN A 121 21.60 -5.85 -13.05
CA GLN A 121 21.81 -4.59 -13.77
C GLN A 121 22.08 -4.82 -15.24
N SER A 122 23.02 -5.70 -15.58
CA SER A 122 23.35 -6.02 -16.99
C SER A 122 22.14 -6.51 -17.78
N GLY A 123 21.30 -7.36 -17.16
CA GLY A 123 20.04 -7.80 -17.78
C GLY A 123 19.02 -6.67 -17.95
N ARG A 124 19.01 -5.68 -17.05
CA ARG A 124 18.13 -4.51 -17.15
C ARG A 124 18.59 -3.54 -18.24
N ASP A 125 19.89 -3.30 -18.35
CA ASP A 125 20.48 -2.43 -19.36
C ASP A 125 20.25 -3.01 -20.77
N THR A 126 20.37 -4.32 -20.91
CA THR A 126 20.03 -5.04 -22.15
C THR A 126 18.56 -4.86 -22.52
N TYR A 127 17.65 -5.02 -21.56
CA TYR A 127 16.22 -4.82 -21.77
C TYR A 127 15.89 -3.37 -22.15
N TYR A 128 16.50 -2.40 -21.46
CA TYR A 128 16.32 -0.98 -21.74
C TYR A 128 16.79 -0.63 -23.15
N SER A 129 17.97 -1.12 -23.55
CA SER A 129 18.51 -0.95 -24.91
C SER A 129 17.57 -1.53 -25.99
N GLN A 130 16.89 -2.64 -25.70
CA GLN A 130 15.89 -3.21 -26.61
C GLN A 130 14.67 -2.28 -26.78
N LEU A 131 14.23 -1.63 -25.70
CA LEU A 131 13.13 -0.65 -25.76
C LEU A 131 13.54 0.60 -26.55
N GLU A 132 14.75 1.12 -26.33
CA GLU A 132 15.29 2.26 -27.11
C GLU A 132 15.39 1.92 -28.60
N ALA A 133 15.72 0.67 -28.93
CA ALA A 133 15.71 0.16 -30.30
C ALA A 133 14.29 -0.07 -30.87
N GLY A 134 13.23 0.31 -30.16
CA GLY A 134 11.84 0.23 -30.60
C GLY A 134 11.19 -1.16 -30.46
N LYS A 135 11.84 -2.12 -29.77
CA LYS A 135 11.21 -3.41 -29.51
C LYS A 135 10.12 -3.24 -28.45
N SER A 136 8.97 -3.86 -28.69
CA SER A 136 7.88 -3.81 -27.73
C SER A 136 8.21 -4.60 -26.45
N PRO A 137 7.79 -4.10 -25.28
CA PRO A 137 7.93 -4.85 -24.03
C PRO A 137 7.12 -6.16 -24.08
N PRO A 138 7.51 -7.19 -23.30
CA PRO A 138 6.73 -8.41 -23.14
C PRO A 138 5.30 -8.09 -22.70
N LYS A 139 4.33 -8.80 -23.26
CA LYS A 139 2.93 -8.64 -22.88
C LYS A 139 2.76 -8.97 -21.39
N LYS A 140 2.03 -8.12 -20.67
CA LYS A 140 1.64 -8.36 -19.26
C LYS A 140 0.85 -9.68 -19.19
N LEU A 141 1.22 -10.57 -18.27
CA LEU A 141 0.53 -11.85 -18.12
C LEU A 141 -0.92 -11.63 -17.68
N LYS A 142 -1.86 -12.45 -18.19
CA LYS A 142 -3.29 -12.38 -17.86
C LYS A 142 -3.55 -12.30 -16.35
N LYS A 143 -2.84 -13.09 -15.54
CA LYS A 143 -3.00 -13.08 -14.08
C LYS A 143 -2.82 -11.70 -13.43
N TYR A 144 -1.94 -10.85 -13.98
CA TYR A 144 -1.72 -9.50 -13.47
C TYR A 144 -2.81 -8.55 -13.96
N LEU A 145 -3.22 -8.67 -15.23
CA LEU A 145 -4.35 -7.92 -15.78
C LEU A 145 -5.66 -8.22 -15.05
N ASP A 146 -5.89 -9.47 -14.66
CA ASP A 146 -7.10 -9.89 -13.93
C ASP A 146 -7.09 -9.41 -12.47
N VAL A 147 -5.92 -9.21 -11.86
CA VAL A 147 -5.79 -8.61 -10.52
C VAL A 147 -6.08 -7.12 -10.59
N ASP A 148 -5.53 -6.42 -11.58
CA ASP A 148 -5.76 -4.98 -11.77
C ASP A 148 -7.26 -4.68 -11.98
N LYS A 149 -7.98 -5.55 -12.70
CA LYS A 149 -9.44 -5.44 -12.94
C LYS A 149 -10.35 -5.69 -11.72
N ARG A 150 -9.83 -6.29 -10.65
CA ARG A 150 -10.62 -6.64 -9.45
C ARG A 150 -10.52 -5.59 -8.35
N LEU A 151 -9.68 -4.59 -8.56
CA LEU A 151 -9.54 -3.41 -7.71
C LEU A 151 -10.46 -2.30 -8.22
#